data_AF-A0AAD3AQ90-F1
#
_entry.id   AF-A0AAD3AQ90-F1
#
_cell.length_a   1.000
_cell.length_b   1.000
_cell.length_c   1.000
_cell.angle_alpha   90.00
_cell.angle_beta   90.00
_cell.angle_gamma   90.00
#
_symmetry.space_group_name_H-M   'P 1'
#
loop_
_entity.id
_entity.type
_entity.pdbx_description
1 polymer ?
#
loop_
_entity_poly.entity_id
_entity_poly.type
_entity_poly.pdbx_seq_one_letter_code
_entity_poly.pdbx_strand_id
1 'polypeptide(L)'
;MLAELITLAAHHLRDVPPRREHAANMLELAKTSPAVLAAFLADLERFQNQLTDIIVRRQGMQPDDEMAPLISALALTAVRSGIEKWASGEASETDDTPMPYVERAAALVNSIFTK
;
A
#
# COMPACT_ATOMS: atom_id res chain seq x y z
N MET A 1 -16.92 13.87 10.42
CA MET A 1 -15.73 14.55 11.01
C MET A 1 -14.43 13.76 10.78
N LEU A 2 -14.16 12.64 11.47
CA LEU A 2 -12.90 11.89 11.27
C LEU A 2 -12.83 11.21 9.89
N ALA A 3 -13.90 10.55 9.45
CA ALA A 3 -13.97 9.91 8.13
C ALA A 3 -13.82 10.89 6.95
N GLU A 4 -14.33 12.12 7.10
CA GLU A 4 -14.16 13.19 6.11
C GLU A 4 -12.73 13.72 6.09
N LEU A 5 -12.09 13.85 7.26
CA LEU A 5 -10.69 14.24 7.36
C LEU A 5 -9.75 13.19 6.74
N ILE A 6 -10.07 11.90 6.92
CA ILE A 6 -9.34 10.77 6.33
C ILE A 6 -9.54 10.73 4.82
N THR A 7 -10.79 10.95 4.34
CA THR A 7 -11.09 11.02 2.91
C THR A 7 -10.40 12.23 2.25
N LEU A 8 -10.35 13.37 2.93
CA LEU A 8 -9.65 14.58 2.47
C LEU A 8 -8.13 14.36 2.42
N ALA A 9 -7.56 13.71 3.45
CA ALA A 9 -6.16 13.33 3.46
C ALA A 9 -5.84 12.33 2.32
N ALA A 10 -6.69 11.33 2.09
CA ALA A 10 -6.55 10.37 1.01
C ALA A 10 -6.67 11.01 -0.39
N HIS A 11 -7.52 12.03 -0.56
CA HIS A 11 -7.61 12.80 -1.80
C HIS A 11 -6.34 13.64 -2.02
N HIS A 12 -5.85 14.31 -0.97
CA HIS A 12 -4.65 15.14 -1.03
C HIS A 12 -3.38 14.34 -1.37
N LEU A 13 -3.26 13.12 -0.84
CA LEU A 13 -2.15 12.20 -1.16
C LEU A 13 -2.10 11.76 -2.63
N ARG A 14 -3.23 11.82 -3.34
CA ARG A 14 -3.33 11.49 -4.77
C ARG A 14 -2.82 12.62 -5.66
N ASP A 15 -3.05 13.86 -5.25
CA ASP A 15 -2.72 15.07 -6.03
C ASP A 15 -1.33 15.63 -5.67
N VAL A 16 -0.82 15.33 -4.46
CA VAL A 16 0.52 15.71 -4.00
C VAL A 16 1.17 14.50 -3.32
N PRO A 17 2.12 13.80 -3.97
CA PRO A 17 2.80 12.67 -3.35
C PRO A 17 3.41 13.09 -2.02
N PRO A 18 3.20 12.33 -0.93
CA PRO A 18 3.69 12.71 0.39
C PRO A 18 5.22 12.75 0.40
N ARG A 19 5.78 13.76 1.08
CA ARG A 19 7.19 13.73 1.48
C ARG A 19 7.41 12.54 2.42
N ARG A 20 8.60 11.95 2.39
CA ARG A 20 9.01 10.80 3.22
C ARG A 20 8.63 10.96 4.69
N GLU A 21 8.93 12.12 5.26
CA GLU A 21 8.61 12.45 6.65
C GLU A 21 7.10 12.39 6.95
N HIS A 22 6.26 12.85 6.01
CA HIS A 22 4.80 12.78 6.19
C HIS A 22 4.30 11.34 6.17
N ALA A 23 4.85 10.49 5.29
CA ALA A 23 4.51 9.07 5.27
C ALA A 23 4.96 8.36 6.56
N ALA A 24 6.17 8.66 7.05
CA ALA A 24 6.66 8.15 8.32
C ALA A 24 5.76 8.57 9.49
N ASN A 25 5.40 9.85 9.58
CA ASN A 25 4.52 10.36 10.62
C ASN A 25 3.12 9.72 10.58
N MET A 26 2.55 9.51 9.38
CA MET A 26 1.27 8.82 9.24
C MET A 26 1.33 7.36 9.71
N LEU A 27 2.42 6.65 9.39
CA LEU A 27 2.64 5.28 9.88
C LEU A 27 2.80 5.25 11.40
N GLU A 28 3.50 6.21 12.00
CA GLU A 28 3.62 6.32 13.46
C GLU A 28 2.29 6.66 14.14
N LEU A 29 1.47 7.52 13.54
CA LEU A 29 0.12 7.80 14.02
C LEU A 29 -0.78 6.56 13.99
N ALA A 30 -0.67 5.74 12.94
CA ALA A 30 -1.36 4.45 12.88
C ALA A 30 -0.90 3.49 13.98
N LYS A 31 0.37 3.50 14.39
CA LYS A 31 0.87 2.65 15.49
C LYS A 31 0.40 3.11 16.87
N THR A 32 0.14 4.39 17.05
CA THR A 32 -0.14 5.00 18.36
C THR A 32 -1.62 5.30 18.60
N SER A 33 -2.47 5.23 17.58
CA SER A 33 -3.91 5.49 17.66
C SER A 33 -4.75 4.36 17.05
N PRO A 34 -5.54 3.63 17.86
CA PRO A 34 -6.41 2.55 17.35
C PRO A 34 -7.41 2.99 16.28
N ALA A 35 -7.93 4.23 16.38
CA ALA A 35 -8.88 4.75 15.40
C ALA A 35 -8.21 5.03 14.04
N VAL A 36 -6.97 5.53 14.06
CA VAL A 36 -6.20 5.77 12.83
C VAL A 36 -5.79 4.43 12.20
N LEU A 37 -5.37 3.46 13.00
CA LEU A 37 -5.07 2.11 12.53
C LEU A 37 -6.27 1.46 11.85
N ALA A 38 -7.44 1.52 12.47
CA ALA A 38 -8.66 0.92 11.93
C ALA A 38 -9.03 1.53 10.57
N ALA A 39 -8.93 2.86 10.44
CA ALA A 39 -9.19 3.52 9.17
C ALA A 39 -8.15 3.18 8.09
N PHE A 40 -6.86 3.14 8.46
CA PHE A 40 -5.81 2.73 7.54
C PHE A 40 -6.02 1.30 7.02
N LEU A 41 -6.36 0.37 7.91
CA LEU A 41 -6.66 -1.01 7.51
C LEU A 41 -7.91 -1.10 6.62
N ALA A 42 -8.95 -0.32 6.91
CA ALA A 42 -10.16 -0.28 6.08
C ALA A 42 -9.88 0.26 4.66
N ASP A 43 -9.00 1.26 4.55
CA ASP A 43 -8.58 1.78 3.24
C ASP A 43 -7.73 0.76 2.47
N LEU A 44 -6.84 0.04 3.16
CA LEU A 44 -6.07 -1.06 2.57
C LEU A 44 -6.98 -2.19 2.07
N GLU A 45 -7.97 -2.59 2.85
CA GLU A 45 -8.94 -3.62 2.47
C GLU A 45 -9.76 -3.20 1.25
N ARG A 46 -10.24 -1.94 1.22
CA ARG A 46 -10.93 -1.39 0.06
C ARG A 46 -10.05 -1.41 -1.20
N PHE A 47 -8.78 -1.02 -1.07
CA PHE A 47 -7.83 -1.04 -2.18
C PHE A 47 -7.54 -2.47 -2.65
N GLN A 48 -7.43 -3.43 -1.73
CA GLN A 48 -7.24 -4.84 -2.07
C GLN A 48 -8.41 -5.36 -2.92
N ASN A 49 -9.65 -5.09 -2.53
CA ASN A 49 -10.84 -5.51 -3.28
C ASN A 49 -10.86 -4.93 -4.70
N GLN A 50 -10.49 -3.65 -4.85
CA GLN A 50 -10.36 -3.02 -6.17
C GLN A 50 -9.28 -3.68 -7.03
N LEU A 51 -8.14 -4.02 -6.41
CA LEU A 51 -7.05 -4.71 -7.11
C LEU A 51 -7.44 -6.13 -7.53
N THR A 52 -8.19 -6.84 -6.70
CA THR A 52 -8.76 -8.16 -7.01
C THR A 52 -9.65 -8.10 -8.24
N ASP A 53 -10.59 -7.16 -8.29
CA ASP A 53 -11.46 -6.96 -9.45
C ASP A 53 -10.67 -6.69 -10.74
N ILE A 54 -9.59 -5.90 -10.64
CA ILE A 54 -8.70 -5.62 -11.78
C ILE A 54 -7.99 -6.88 -12.26
N ILE A 55 -7.46 -7.69 -11.33
CA ILE A 55 -6.74 -8.94 -11.65
C ILE A 55 -7.69 -9.92 -12.33
N VAL A 56 -8.87 -10.16 -11.76
CA VAL A 56 -9.89 -11.06 -12.34
C VAL A 56 -10.17 -10.68 -13.78
N ARG A 57 -10.45 -9.39 -14.04
CA ARG A 57 -10.75 -8.89 -15.38
C ARG A 57 -9.56 -8.99 -16.34
N ARG A 58 -8.35 -8.65 -15.90
CA ARG A 58 -7.16 -8.60 -16.76
C ARG A 58 -6.63 -9.99 -17.10
N GLN A 59 -6.74 -10.94 -16.19
CA GLN A 59 -6.22 -12.30 -16.35
C GLN A 59 -7.30 -13.27 -16.87
N GLY A 60 -8.53 -12.80 -17.05
CA GLY A 60 -9.65 -13.65 -17.48
C GLY A 60 -10.00 -14.75 -16.47
N MET A 61 -9.76 -14.50 -15.18
CA MET A 61 -10.04 -15.46 -14.11
C MET A 61 -11.54 -15.53 -13.83
N GLN A 62 -11.99 -16.62 -13.23
CA GLN A 62 -13.36 -16.69 -12.73
C GLN A 62 -13.55 -15.72 -11.56
N PRO A 63 -14.75 -15.12 -11.38
CA PRO A 63 -15.01 -14.20 -10.28
C PRO A 63 -14.75 -14.80 -8.88
N ASP A 64 -14.97 -16.10 -8.73
CA ASP A 64 -14.78 -16.83 -7.47
C ASP A 64 -13.42 -17.54 -7.37
N ASP A 65 -12.47 -17.19 -8.25
CA ASP A 65 -11.13 -17.76 -8.22
C ASP A 65 -10.35 -17.27 -6.99
N GLU A 66 -10.07 -18.19 -6.06
CA GLU A 66 -9.36 -17.93 -4.80
C GLU A 66 -7.94 -17.38 -5.02
N MET A 67 -7.35 -17.55 -6.20
CA MET A 67 -6.02 -17.02 -6.52
C MET A 67 -6.02 -15.49 -6.66
N ALA A 68 -7.10 -14.88 -7.15
CA ALA A 68 -7.15 -13.43 -7.33
C ALA A 68 -7.05 -12.62 -6.02
N PRO A 69 -7.78 -12.95 -4.93
CA PRO A 69 -7.61 -12.27 -3.65
C PRO A 69 -6.24 -12.55 -3.01
N LEU A 70 -5.67 -13.75 -3.20
CA LEU A 70 -4.33 -14.08 -2.71
C LEU A 70 -3.24 -13.25 -3.40
N ILE A 71 -3.28 -13.15 -4.74
CA ILE A 71 -2.35 -12.31 -5.52
C ILE A 71 -2.48 -10.85 -5.08
N SER A 72 -3.70 -10.37 -4.87
CA SER A 72 -3.97 -9.00 -4.42
C SER A 72 -3.40 -8.72 -3.03
N ALA A 73 -3.59 -9.64 -2.08
CA ALA A 73 -3.07 -9.55 -0.72
C ALA A 73 -1.53 -9.53 -0.71
N LEU A 74 -0.89 -10.37 -1.52
CA LEU A 74 0.56 -10.44 -1.65
C LEU A 74 1.12 -9.15 -2.28
N ALA A 75 0.48 -8.65 -3.34
CA ALA A 75 0.85 -7.38 -3.97
C ALA A 75 0.73 -6.22 -2.97
N LEU A 76 -0.36 -6.14 -2.22
CA LEU A 76 -0.56 -5.10 -1.21
C LEU A 76 0.47 -5.18 -0.07
N THR A 77 0.82 -6.40 0.35
CA THR A 77 1.88 -6.63 1.34
C THR A 77 3.24 -6.11 0.85
N ALA A 78 3.58 -6.36 -0.42
CA ALA A 78 4.81 -5.84 -1.03
C ALA A 78 4.83 -4.31 -1.05
N VAL A 79 3.72 -3.69 -1.49
CA VAL A 79 3.57 -2.22 -1.52
C VAL A 79 3.75 -1.62 -0.13
N ARG A 80 3.02 -2.15 0.87
CA ARG A 80 3.11 -1.68 2.26
C ARG A 80 4.52 -1.81 2.81
N SER A 81 5.16 -2.96 2.63
CA SER A 81 6.52 -3.20 3.11
C SER A 81 7.54 -2.27 2.45
N GLY A 82 7.38 -2.01 1.15
CA GLY A 82 8.20 -1.04 0.41
C GLY A 82 8.05 0.38 0.96
N ILE A 83 6.81 0.84 1.19
CA ILE A 83 6.53 2.16 1.76
C ILE A 83 7.07 2.28 3.18
N GLU A 84 6.88 1.28 4.04
CA GLU A 84 7.40 1.28 5.41
C GLU A 84 8.93 1.36 5.41
N LYS A 85 9.60 0.57 4.56
CA LYS A 85 11.06 0.59 4.44
C LYS A 85 11.60 1.90 3.88
N TRP A 86 10.87 2.47 2.91
CA TRP A 86 11.16 3.79 2.40
C TRP A 86 11.03 4.81 3.52
N ALA A 87 9.87 4.92 4.16
CA ALA A 87 9.58 5.91 5.20
C ALA A 87 10.55 5.85 6.40
N SER A 88 11.07 4.67 6.74
CA SER A 88 12.03 4.50 7.84
C SER A 88 13.50 4.75 7.47
N GLY A 89 13.81 4.99 6.20
CA GLY A 89 15.18 5.18 5.70
C GLY A 89 15.64 6.64 5.70
N GLU A 90 16.94 6.85 5.51
CA GLU A 90 17.51 8.19 5.29
C GLU A 90 17.13 8.72 3.90
N ALA A 91 16.91 10.04 3.81
CA ALA A 91 16.63 10.70 2.54
C ALA A 91 17.86 10.60 1.60
N SER A 92 17.63 10.16 0.37
CA SER A 92 18.63 10.18 -0.71
C SER A 92 18.54 11.51 -1.47
N GLU A 93 19.68 12.04 -1.94
CA GLU A 93 19.75 13.32 -2.67
C GLU A 93 19.05 13.31 -4.04
N THR A 94 18.74 12.13 -4.59
CA THR A 94 18.06 11.98 -5.88
C THR A 94 16.74 11.22 -5.77
N ASP A 95 15.70 11.87 -6.29
CA ASP A 95 14.32 11.40 -6.54
C ASP A 95 13.77 10.47 -5.45
N ASP A 96 13.60 11.05 -4.25
CA ASP A 96 13.19 10.34 -3.05
C ASP A 96 11.71 9.90 -3.12
N THR A 97 11.47 8.82 -3.85
CA THR A 97 10.16 8.23 -4.07
C THR A 97 10.08 6.82 -3.46
N PRO A 98 8.86 6.36 -3.08
CA PRO A 98 8.68 5.01 -2.54
C PRO A 98 8.85 3.91 -3.60
N MET A 99 8.80 4.24 -4.90
CA MET A 99 8.69 3.24 -5.97
C MET A 99 9.83 2.22 -6.01
N PRO A 100 11.13 2.60 -5.90
CA PRO A 100 12.23 1.63 -5.90
C PRO A 100 12.14 0.62 -4.74
N TYR A 101 11.58 1.03 -3.61
CA TYR A 101 11.40 0.17 -2.44
C TYR A 101 10.23 -0.80 -2.65
N VAL A 102 9.15 -0.34 -3.29
CA VAL A 102 8.00 -1.19 -3.69
C VAL A 102 8.42 -2.22 -4.72
N GLU A 103 9.16 -1.83 -5.76
CA GLU A 103 9.69 -2.74 -6.79
C GLU A 103 10.59 -3.82 -6.18
N ARG A 104 11.48 -3.42 -5.26
CA ARG A 104 12.33 -4.36 -4.53
C ARG A 104 11.51 -5.35 -3.69
N ALA A 105 10.49 -4.88 -2.98
CA ALA A 105 9.61 -5.74 -2.19
C ALA A 105 8.82 -6.72 -3.08
N ALA A 106 8.33 -6.27 -4.22
CA ALA A 106 7.64 -7.12 -5.20
C ALA A 106 8.57 -8.20 -5.77
N ALA A 107 9.82 -7.85 -6.10
CA ALA A 107 10.83 -8.80 -6.55
C ALA A 107 11.12 -9.88 -5.48
N LEU A 108 11.17 -9.51 -4.20
CA LEU A 108 11.32 -10.45 -3.10
C LEU A 108 10.13 -11.41 -3.00
N VAL A 109 8.90 -10.91 -3.07
CA VAL A 109 7.70 -11.76 -3.08
C VAL A 109 7.76 -12.74 -4.24
N ASN A 110 8.08 -12.29 -5.45
CA ASN A 110 8.20 -13.16 -6.62
C ASN A 110 9.26 -14.25 -6.42
N SER A 111 10.40 -13.91 -5.81
CA SER A 111 11.49 -14.87 -5.56
C SER A 111 11.12 -16.04 -4.63
N ILE A 112 10.06 -15.90 -3.82
CA ILE A 112 9.55 -16.98 -2.96
C ILE A 112 8.89 -18.07 -3.81
N PHE A 113 8.23 -17.69 -4.90
CA PHE A 113 7.45 -18.60 -5.74
C PHE A 113 8.22 -19.13 -6.97
N THR A 114 9.37 -18.54 -7.30
CA THR A 114 10.22 -18.95 -8.43
C THR A 114 11.44 -19.78 -8.03
N LYS A 115 11.46 -20.33 -6.80
CA LYS A 115 12.50 -21.26 -6.32
C LYS A 115 12.12 -22.72 -6.53
#